data_AF-A0A1H6IFZ7-F1
#
_entry.id   AF-A0A1H6IFZ7-F1
#
_cell.length_a   1.000
_cell.length_b   1.000
_cell.length_c   1.000
_cell.angle_alpha   90.00
_cell.angle_beta   90.00
_cell.angle_gamma   90.00
#
_symmetry.space_group_name_H-M   'P 1'
#
loop_
_entity.id
_entity.type
_entity.pdbx_description
1 polymer ?
#
loop_
_entity_poly.entity_id
_entity_poly.type
_entity_poly.pdbx_seq_one_letter_code
_entity_poly.pdbx_strand_id
1 'polypeptide(L)'
;MDFEEEYKQNRTQMKRIKNDDTKMFVAFAGNIIVAIWCFIAYILSWNKGVLLVAALAAAASVTGFISVYKKNTALSLVSGVLLIAEIITMFSVGSFTILGFAEFAAFAWVAVRSFKNINMYRWLEQQEGFPYFEPKQKEYDNNRAQWETKNPYAQKMAERQKNASGSMEEL
;
A
#
# COMPACT_ATOMS: atom_id res chain seq x y z
N MET A 1 18.40 -17.96 9.61
CA MET A 1 17.82 -17.30 8.41
C MET A 1 18.58 -16.00 8.26
N ASP A 2 19.18 -15.74 7.10
CA ASP A 2 19.95 -14.51 6.90
C ASP A 2 19.00 -13.32 6.90
N PHE A 3 19.06 -12.49 7.94
CA PHE A 3 18.22 -11.29 8.08
C PHE A 3 18.30 -10.36 6.86
N GLU A 4 19.43 -10.37 6.15
CA GLU A 4 19.65 -9.61 4.93
C GLU A 4 18.78 -10.11 3.76
N GLU A 5 18.56 -11.42 3.67
CA GLU A 5 17.70 -12.02 2.65
C GLU A 5 16.22 -11.66 2.89
N GLU A 6 15.75 -11.73 4.13
CA GLU A 6 14.38 -11.33 4.51
C GLU A 6 14.13 -9.85 4.20
N TYR A 7 15.07 -8.96 4.55
CA TYR A 7 14.98 -7.52 4.26
C TYR A 7 14.93 -7.24 2.76
N LYS A 8 15.74 -7.95 1.96
CA LYS A 8 15.74 -7.86 0.50
C LYS A 8 14.41 -8.32 -0.11
N GLN A 9 13.84 -9.41 0.41
CA GLN A 9 12.52 -9.89 -0.02
C GLN A 9 11.43 -8.87 0.31
N ASN A 10 11.39 -8.35 1.54
CA ASN A 10 10.40 -7.36 1.98
C ASN A 10 10.50 -6.05 1.17
N ARG A 11 11.71 -5.58 0.87
CA ARG A 11 11.93 -4.40 0.00
C ARG A 11 11.41 -4.64 -1.43
N THR A 12 11.64 -5.83 -1.97
CA THR A 12 11.14 -6.20 -3.31
C THR A 12 9.62 -6.23 -3.32
N GLN A 13 9.00 -6.79 -2.28
CA GLN A 13 7.54 -6.79 -2.13
C GLN A 13 6.98 -5.38 -2.01
N MET A 14 7.59 -4.51 -1.20
CA MET A 14 7.21 -3.10 -1.07
C MET A 14 7.29 -2.36 -2.42
N LYS A 15 8.34 -2.58 -3.21
CA LYS A 15 8.46 -2.00 -4.57
C LYS A 15 7.36 -2.50 -5.50
N ARG A 16 7.00 -3.79 -5.42
CA ARG A 16 5.88 -4.36 -6.19
C ARG A 16 4.54 -3.73 -5.79
N ILE A 17 4.30 -3.53 -4.49
CA ILE A 17 3.08 -2.87 -4.00
C ILE A 17 2.99 -1.45 -4.57
N LYS A 18 4.06 -0.64 -4.48
CA LYS A 18 4.06 0.72 -5.04
C LYS A 18 3.79 0.74 -6.54
N ASN A 19 4.39 -0.18 -7.29
CA ASN A 19 4.14 -0.28 -8.74
C ASN A 19 2.69 -0.67 -9.05
N ASP A 20 2.14 -1.62 -8.32
CA ASP A 20 0.76 -2.05 -8.49
C ASP A 20 -0.23 -0.96 -8.05
N ASP A 21 0.09 -0.18 -6.99
CA ASP A 21 -0.70 0.99 -6.58
C ASP A 21 -0.79 2.02 -7.70
N THR A 22 0.33 2.33 -8.35
CA THR A 22 0.36 3.24 -9.51
C THR A 22 -0.54 2.73 -10.64
N LYS A 23 -0.49 1.41 -10.94
CA LYS A 23 -1.37 0.82 -11.96
C LYS A 23 -2.85 0.93 -11.58
N MET A 24 -3.18 0.73 -10.30
CA MET A 24 -4.54 0.89 -9.81
C MET A 24 -5.01 2.34 -9.92
N PHE A 25 -4.17 3.31 -9.55
CA PHE A 25 -4.48 4.73 -9.73
C PHE A 25 -4.74 5.10 -11.19
N VAL A 26 -3.94 4.57 -12.12
CA VAL A 26 -4.17 4.75 -13.55
C VAL A 26 -5.50 4.13 -13.98
N ALA A 27 -5.82 2.93 -13.50
CA ALA A 27 -7.09 2.27 -13.82
C ALA A 27 -8.30 3.06 -13.30
N PHE A 28 -8.27 3.55 -12.06
CA PHE A 28 -9.34 4.38 -11.51
C PHE A 28 -9.43 5.75 -12.21
N ALA A 29 -8.31 6.35 -12.61
CA ALA A 29 -8.33 7.56 -13.43
C ALA A 29 -8.99 7.31 -14.79
N GLY A 30 -8.69 6.18 -15.43
CA GLY A 30 -9.36 5.73 -16.65
C GLY A 30 -10.87 5.58 -16.45
N ASN A 31 -11.29 4.97 -15.34
CA ASN A 31 -12.70 4.79 -15.05
C ASN A 31 -13.45 6.12 -14.79
N ILE A 32 -12.77 7.13 -14.24
CA ILE A 32 -13.33 8.49 -14.14
C ILE A 32 -13.61 9.08 -15.52
N ILE A 33 -12.73 8.85 -16.50
CA ILE A 33 -12.94 9.32 -17.88
C ILE A 33 -14.18 8.63 -18.48
N VAL A 34 -14.33 7.32 -18.25
CA VAL A 34 -15.53 6.56 -18.65
C VAL A 34 -16.78 7.13 -17.97
N ALA A 35 -16.73 7.43 -16.67
CA ALA A 35 -17.83 8.05 -15.95
C ALA A 35 -18.26 9.39 -16.56
N ILE A 36 -17.29 10.25 -16.92
CA ILE A 36 -17.55 11.54 -17.58
C ILE A 36 -18.17 11.31 -18.96
N TRP A 37 -17.64 10.36 -19.73
CA TRP A 37 -18.17 10.03 -21.05
C TRP A 37 -19.62 9.52 -20.99
N CYS A 38 -19.92 8.62 -20.05
CA CYS A 38 -21.28 8.15 -19.79
C CYS A 38 -22.19 9.31 -19.37
N PHE A 39 -21.71 10.24 -18.53
CA PHE A 39 -22.49 11.40 -18.15
C PHE A 39 -22.86 12.30 -19.35
N ILE A 40 -21.91 12.53 -20.28
CA ILE A 40 -22.18 13.24 -21.54
C ILE A 40 -23.20 12.46 -22.38
N ALA A 41 -23.02 11.15 -22.52
CA ALA A 41 -23.97 10.30 -23.25
C ALA A 41 -25.38 10.32 -22.64
N TYR A 42 -25.49 10.42 -21.32
CA TYR A 42 -26.77 10.65 -20.64
C TYR A 42 -27.40 11.99 -21.03
N ILE A 43 -26.64 13.09 -21.04
CA ILE A 43 -27.16 14.41 -21.44
C ILE A 43 -27.73 14.36 -22.87
N LEU A 44 -27.08 13.61 -23.77
CA LEU A 44 -27.49 13.51 -25.18
C LEU A 44 -28.69 12.56 -25.41
N SER A 45 -28.76 11.45 -24.67
CA SER A 45 -29.75 10.39 -24.90
C SER A 45 -30.92 10.40 -23.91
N TRP A 46 -30.78 11.12 -22.79
CA TRP A 46 -31.67 11.11 -21.63
C TRP A 46 -31.91 9.72 -21.01
N ASN A 47 -31.03 8.76 -21.30
CA ASN A 47 -31.14 7.39 -20.80
C ASN A 47 -30.68 7.29 -19.34
N LYS A 48 -31.64 7.07 -18.42
CA LYS A 48 -31.39 6.95 -16.98
C LYS A 48 -30.44 5.80 -16.62
N GLY A 49 -30.36 4.75 -17.42
CA GLY A 49 -29.42 3.65 -17.21
C GLY A 49 -27.97 4.10 -17.36
N VAL A 50 -27.69 4.97 -18.33
CA VAL A 50 -26.34 5.52 -18.56
C VAL A 50 -25.93 6.46 -17.41
N LEU A 51 -26.88 7.21 -16.85
CA LEU A 51 -26.65 8.02 -15.65
C LEU A 51 -26.27 7.15 -14.45
N LEU A 52 -26.94 6.01 -14.26
CA LEU A 52 -26.63 5.09 -13.18
C LEU A 52 -25.21 4.50 -13.33
N VAL A 53 -24.81 4.12 -14.55
CA VAL A 53 -23.44 3.68 -14.85
C VAL A 53 -22.43 4.78 -14.49
N ALA A 54 -22.66 6.02 -14.93
CA ALA A 54 -21.78 7.15 -14.64
C ALA A 54 -21.62 7.38 -13.12
N ALA A 55 -22.71 7.30 -12.37
CA ALA A 55 -22.70 7.47 -10.92
C ALA A 55 -21.93 6.35 -10.21
N LEU A 56 -22.14 5.09 -10.63
CA LEU A 56 -21.42 3.93 -10.09
C LEU A 56 -19.93 3.99 -10.40
N ALA A 57 -19.56 4.32 -11.64
CA ALA A 57 -18.18 4.48 -12.08
C ALA A 57 -17.44 5.56 -11.27
N ALA A 58 -18.08 6.72 -11.05
CA ALA A 58 -17.53 7.79 -10.23
C ALA A 58 -17.36 7.34 -8.76
N ALA A 59 -18.39 6.74 -8.17
CA ALA A 59 -18.34 6.28 -6.79
C ALA A 59 -17.29 5.18 -6.58
N ALA A 60 -17.22 4.20 -7.48
CA ALA A 60 -16.25 3.12 -7.48
C ALA A 60 -14.82 3.66 -7.56
N SER A 61 -14.59 4.64 -8.43
CA SER A 61 -13.29 5.27 -8.62
C SER A 61 -12.85 6.08 -7.42
N VAL A 62 -13.71 6.93 -6.86
CA VAL A 62 -13.39 7.76 -5.69
C VAL A 62 -13.09 6.88 -4.47
N THR A 63 -13.95 5.90 -4.19
CA THR A 63 -13.72 4.94 -3.09
C THR A 63 -12.45 4.12 -3.34
N GLY A 64 -12.20 3.72 -4.58
CA GLY A 64 -10.99 3.03 -5.03
C GLY A 64 -9.71 3.82 -4.77
N PHE A 65 -9.64 5.07 -5.22
CA PHE A 65 -8.52 5.99 -4.94
C PHE A 65 -8.24 6.12 -3.45
N ILE A 66 -9.27 6.38 -2.65
CA ILE A 66 -9.11 6.55 -1.20
C ILE A 66 -8.64 5.24 -0.56
N SER A 67 -9.15 4.08 -1.02
CA SER A 67 -8.75 2.78 -0.50
C SER A 67 -7.27 2.47 -0.71
N VAL A 68 -6.74 2.74 -1.92
CA VAL A 68 -5.33 2.48 -2.27
C VAL A 68 -4.42 3.47 -1.56
N TYR A 69 -4.84 4.74 -1.45
CA TYR A 69 -4.09 5.77 -0.75
C TYR A 69 -4.00 5.52 0.77
N LYS A 70 -5.14 5.23 1.41
CA LYS A 70 -5.22 5.00 2.88
C LYS A 70 -4.95 3.55 3.29
N LYS A 71 -4.69 2.64 2.34
CA LYS A 71 -4.53 1.19 2.60
C LYS A 71 -5.68 0.62 3.44
N ASN A 72 -6.92 1.00 3.08
CA ASN A 72 -8.12 0.61 3.79
C ASN A 72 -8.86 -0.52 3.07
N THR A 73 -8.85 -1.71 3.67
CA THR A 73 -9.48 -2.93 3.15
C THR A 73 -10.99 -2.78 2.96
N ALA A 74 -11.69 -2.10 3.87
CA ALA A 74 -13.14 -1.94 3.78
C ALA A 74 -13.54 -1.08 2.57
N LEU A 75 -12.81 0.01 2.33
CA LEU A 75 -13.04 0.86 1.16
C LEU A 75 -12.69 0.15 -0.16
N SER A 76 -11.68 -0.72 -0.15
CA SER A 76 -11.31 -1.54 -1.31
C SER A 76 -12.42 -2.56 -1.65
N LEU A 77 -13.04 -3.17 -0.64
CA LEU A 77 -14.21 -4.02 -0.81
C LEU A 77 -15.41 -3.26 -1.38
N VAL A 78 -15.72 -2.08 -0.82
CA VAL A 78 -16.81 -1.23 -1.31
C VAL A 78 -16.58 -0.82 -2.76
N SER A 79 -15.36 -0.37 -3.10
CA SER A 79 -14.98 -0.04 -4.47
C SER A 79 -15.16 -1.24 -5.40
N GLY A 80 -14.74 -2.44 -4.98
CA GLY A 80 -14.91 -3.67 -5.75
C GLY A 80 -16.39 -4.02 -6.00
N VAL A 81 -17.26 -3.87 -4.99
CA VAL A 81 -18.71 -4.09 -5.14
C VAL A 81 -19.31 -3.07 -6.12
N LEU A 82 -18.91 -1.81 -6.03
CA LEU A 82 -19.38 -0.75 -6.92
C LEU A 82 -18.94 -1.00 -8.38
N LEU A 83 -17.70 -1.43 -8.61
CA LEU A 83 -17.22 -1.83 -9.95
C LEU A 83 -18.05 -2.98 -10.52
N ILE A 84 -18.37 -4.00 -9.72
CA ILE A 84 -19.21 -5.12 -10.16
C ILE A 84 -20.62 -4.63 -10.53
N ALA A 85 -21.21 -3.77 -9.70
CA ALA A 85 -22.52 -3.19 -9.98
C ALA A 85 -22.51 -2.33 -11.25
N GLU A 86 -21.45 -1.55 -11.47
CA GLU A 86 -21.24 -0.75 -12.67
C GLU A 86 -21.25 -1.64 -13.92
N ILE A 87 -20.45 -2.71 -13.91
CA ILE A 87 -20.36 -3.71 -14.98
C ILE A 87 -21.74 -4.33 -15.28
N ILE A 88 -22.46 -4.79 -14.25
CA ILE A 88 -23.80 -5.40 -14.42
C ILE A 88 -24.77 -4.39 -15.03
N THR A 89 -24.67 -3.13 -14.63
CA THR A 89 -25.52 -2.06 -15.15
C THR A 89 -25.17 -1.77 -16.60
N MET A 90 -23.89 -1.69 -16.96
CA MET A 90 -23.45 -1.53 -18.36
C MET A 90 -23.98 -2.64 -19.26
N PHE A 91 -24.00 -3.89 -18.78
CA PHE A 91 -24.59 -5.02 -19.50
C PHE A 91 -26.10 -4.84 -19.74
N SER A 92 -26.82 -4.26 -18.77
CA SER A 92 -28.27 -4.08 -18.83
C SER A 92 -28.69 -2.92 -19.76
N VAL A 93 -27.81 -1.93 -19.96
CA VAL A 93 -28.07 -0.76 -20.81
C VAL A 93 -27.70 -1.02 -22.29
N GLY A 94 -27.29 -2.25 -22.63
CA GLY A 94 -27.11 -2.70 -24.01
C GLY A 94 -25.76 -2.33 -24.63
N SER A 95 -24.76 -1.97 -23.83
CA SER A 95 -23.44 -1.53 -24.31
C SER A 95 -22.45 -2.69 -24.47
N PHE A 96 -22.84 -3.77 -25.15
CA PHE A 96 -21.99 -4.95 -25.32
C PHE A 96 -21.05 -4.79 -26.51
N THR A 97 -19.79 -4.47 -26.23
CA THR A 97 -18.70 -4.44 -27.23
C THR A 97 -17.49 -5.21 -26.71
N ILE A 98 -16.56 -5.59 -27.58
CA ILE A 98 -15.28 -6.22 -27.20
C ILE A 98 -14.54 -5.40 -26.13
N LEU A 99 -14.73 -4.08 -26.15
CA LEU A 99 -14.24 -3.14 -25.14
C LEU A 99 -14.80 -3.42 -23.74
N GLY A 100 -16.08 -3.78 -23.61
CA GLY A 100 -16.70 -4.09 -22.30
C GLY A 100 -16.13 -5.35 -21.64
N PHE A 101 -15.71 -6.35 -22.42
CA PHE A 101 -15.00 -7.52 -21.86
C PHE A 101 -13.59 -7.18 -21.38
N ALA A 102 -12.87 -6.35 -22.14
CA ALA A 102 -11.54 -5.90 -21.74
C ALA A 102 -11.59 -5.06 -20.47
N GLU A 103 -12.61 -4.19 -20.36
CA GLU A 103 -12.90 -3.38 -19.19
C GLU A 103 -13.25 -4.24 -17.97
N PHE A 104 -14.13 -5.24 -18.14
CA PHE A 104 -14.45 -6.21 -17.10
C PHE A 104 -13.19 -6.91 -16.56
N ALA A 105 -12.35 -7.43 -17.45
CA ALA A 105 -11.12 -8.13 -17.07
C ALA A 105 -10.15 -7.21 -16.32
N ALA A 106 -10.00 -5.96 -16.76
CA ALA A 106 -9.16 -4.97 -16.10
C ALA A 106 -9.67 -4.65 -14.69
N PHE A 107 -10.97 -4.40 -14.52
CA PHE A 107 -11.53 -4.06 -13.21
C PHE A 107 -11.61 -5.24 -12.25
N ALA A 108 -11.88 -6.45 -12.73
CA ALA A 108 -11.77 -7.66 -11.94
C ALA A 108 -10.34 -7.85 -11.41
N TRP A 109 -9.33 -7.61 -12.26
CA TRP A 109 -7.93 -7.64 -11.84
C TRP A 109 -7.63 -6.57 -10.77
N VAL A 110 -8.09 -5.33 -10.96
CA VAL A 110 -7.91 -4.24 -10.00
C VAL A 110 -8.54 -4.57 -8.65
N ALA A 111 -9.77 -5.07 -8.62
CA ALA A 111 -10.48 -5.41 -7.40
C ALA A 111 -9.72 -6.47 -6.58
N VAL A 112 -9.35 -7.59 -7.22
CA VAL A 112 -8.59 -8.67 -6.57
C VAL A 112 -7.21 -8.20 -6.12
N ARG A 113 -6.52 -7.43 -6.97
CA ARG A 113 -5.15 -7.01 -6.70
C ARG A 113 -5.08 -5.95 -5.61
N SER A 114 -6.05 -5.03 -5.54
CA SER A 114 -6.09 -4.01 -4.49
C SER A 114 -6.23 -4.64 -3.12
N PHE A 115 -7.12 -5.63 -2.97
CA PHE A 115 -7.31 -6.35 -1.71
C PHE A 115 -6.04 -7.10 -1.28
N LYS A 116 -5.41 -7.85 -2.20
CA LYS A 116 -4.16 -8.55 -1.93
C LYS A 116 -3.02 -7.60 -1.55
N ASN A 117 -2.90 -6.47 -2.23
CA ASN A 117 -1.84 -5.49 -1.96
C ASN A 117 -2.02 -4.79 -0.62
N ILE A 118 -3.25 -4.42 -0.26
CA ILE A 118 -3.52 -3.79 1.05
C ILE A 118 -3.19 -4.78 2.18
N ASN A 119 -3.58 -6.05 2.05
CA ASN A 119 -3.25 -7.05 3.07
C ASN A 119 -1.74 -7.31 3.15
N MET A 120 -1.04 -7.39 2.00
CA MET A 120 0.41 -7.53 1.99
C MET A 120 1.11 -6.31 2.60
N TYR A 121 0.60 -5.11 2.34
CA TYR A 121 1.13 -3.88 2.94
C TYR A 121 0.99 -3.89 4.46
N ARG A 122 -0.18 -4.27 4.99
CA ARG A 122 -0.41 -4.42 6.44
C ARG A 122 0.46 -5.52 7.06
N TRP A 123 0.70 -6.61 6.34
CA TRP A 123 1.63 -7.64 6.79
C TRP A 123 3.07 -7.10 6.87
N LEU A 124 3.50 -6.32 5.87
CA LEU A 124 4.81 -5.65 5.87
C LEU A 124 4.93 -4.59 6.97
N GLU A 125 3.85 -3.90 7.34
CA GLU A 125 3.84 -2.96 8.48
C GLU A 125 4.16 -3.65 9.82
N GLN A 126 3.85 -4.94 9.95
CA GLN A 126 4.16 -5.74 11.14
C GLN A 126 5.61 -6.26 11.15
N GLN A 127 6.35 -6.10 10.04
CA GLN A 127 7.73 -6.56 9.91
C GLN A 127 8.71 -5.51 10.42
N GLU A 128 9.82 -5.97 11.00
CA GLU A 128 10.89 -5.10 11.50
C GLU A 128 11.58 -4.37 10.34
N GLY A 129 11.86 -3.07 10.51
CA GLY A 129 12.53 -2.24 9.50
C GLY A 129 11.60 -1.60 8.46
N PHE A 130 10.27 -1.77 8.56
CA PHE A 130 9.32 -1.02 7.74
C PHE A 130 9.47 0.50 7.92
N PRO A 131 9.31 1.33 6.86
CA PRO A 131 8.97 0.99 5.47
C PRO A 131 10.17 0.77 4.54
N TYR A 132 11.39 1.00 5.01
CA TYR A 132 12.59 1.05 4.17
C TYR A 132 13.35 -0.27 4.08
N PHE A 133 13.17 -1.14 5.08
CA PHE A 133 13.84 -2.43 5.24
C PHE A 133 15.34 -2.31 5.01
N GLU A 134 16.00 -1.43 5.78
CA GLU A 134 17.43 -1.16 5.70
C GLU A 134 18.20 -1.88 6.81
N PRO A 135 19.12 -2.81 6.47
CA PRO A 135 19.90 -3.52 7.49
C PRO A 135 20.82 -2.57 8.29
N LYS A 136 21.36 -1.54 7.64
CA LYS A 136 22.17 -0.49 8.29
C LYS A 136 21.41 0.31 9.35
N GLN A 137 20.10 0.46 9.17
CA GLN A 137 19.26 1.19 10.13
C GLN A 137 19.06 0.36 11.40
N LYS A 138 18.85 -0.96 11.24
CA LYS A 138 18.81 -1.91 12.35
C LYS A 138 20.14 -2.00 13.09
N GLU A 139 21.27 -2.00 12.38
CA GLU A 139 22.59 -1.92 13.02
C GLU A 139 22.74 -0.64 13.83
N TYR A 140 22.28 0.50 13.31
CA TYR A 140 22.28 1.77 14.05
C TYR A 140 21.41 1.73 15.30
N ASP A 141 20.19 1.19 15.22
CA ASP A 141 19.27 1.10 16.35
C ASP A 141 19.76 0.11 17.41
N ASN A 142 20.32 -1.03 17.01
CA ASN A 142 20.96 -1.98 17.92
C ASN A 142 22.19 -1.36 18.60
N ASN A 143 23.02 -0.63 17.86
CA ASN A 143 24.16 0.07 18.44
C ASN A 143 23.72 1.15 19.44
N ARG A 144 22.61 1.84 19.17
CA ARG A 144 22.04 2.84 20.09
C ARG A 144 21.45 2.20 21.36
N ALA A 145 20.68 1.12 21.23
CA ALA A 145 20.16 0.37 22.37
C ALA A 145 21.30 -0.22 23.23
N GLN A 146 22.33 -0.75 22.58
CA GLN A 146 23.54 -1.23 23.26
C GLN A 146 24.35 -0.10 23.90
N TRP A 147 24.30 1.14 23.38
CA TRP A 147 24.90 2.30 24.03
C TRP A 147 24.23 2.64 25.38
N GLU A 148 22.91 2.44 25.50
CA GLU A 148 22.20 2.62 26.76
C GLU A 148 22.53 1.51 27.78
N THR A 149 22.80 0.28 27.32
CA THR A 149 23.14 -0.85 28.20
C THR A 149 24.63 -0.98 28.52
N LYS A 150 25.49 -0.64 27.57
CA LYS A 150 26.96 -0.60 27.68
C LYS A 150 27.38 0.82 27.41
N ASN A 151 27.12 1.71 28.36
CA ASN A 151 27.60 3.07 28.26
C ASN A 151 29.15 3.04 28.32
N PRO A 152 29.86 3.30 27.21
CA PRO A 152 31.32 3.12 27.15
C PRO A 152 32.04 4.09 28.10
N TYR A 153 31.38 5.20 28.47
CA TYR A 153 31.83 6.10 29.52
C TYR A 153 31.75 5.47 30.91
N ALA A 154 30.70 4.71 31.22
CA ALA A 154 30.57 4.04 32.52
C ALA A 154 31.63 2.93 32.66
N GLN A 155 31.90 2.17 31.59
CA GLN A 155 33.00 1.18 31.59
C GLN A 155 34.37 1.83 31.75
N LYS A 156 34.67 2.91 31.01
CA LYS A 156 35.94 3.63 31.15
C LYS A 156 36.10 4.31 32.51
N MET A 157 35.02 4.81 33.12
CA MET A 157 35.05 5.36 34.48
C MET A 157 35.26 4.26 35.53
N ALA A 158 34.62 3.10 35.36
CA ALA A 158 34.84 1.94 36.22
C ALA A 158 36.29 1.42 36.11
N GLU A 159 36.86 1.34 34.90
CA GLU A 159 38.27 0.98 34.68
C GLU A 159 39.24 2.01 35.28
N ARG A 160 38.96 3.31 35.14
CA ARG A 160 39.76 4.36 35.77
C ARG A 160 39.69 4.31 37.30
N GLN A 161 38.51 4.07 37.88
CA GLN A 161 38.39 3.88 39.34
C GLN A 161 39.14 2.65 39.81
N LYS A 162 39.06 1.52 39.08
CA LYS A 162 39.76 0.27 39.43
C LYS A 162 41.29 0.41 39.35
N ASN A 163 41.80 1.15 38.37
CA ASN A 163 43.24 1.44 38.23
C ASN A 163 43.71 2.51 39.24
N ALA A 164 42.86 3.46 39.61
CA ALA A 164 43.17 4.46 40.63
C ALA A 164 43.21 3.84 42.05
N SER A 165 42.35 2.85 42.35
CA SER A 165 42.40 2.13 43.62
C SER A 165 43.61 1.20 43.76
N GLY A 166 44.24 0.78 42.67
CA GLY A 166 45.44 -0.07 42.69
C GLY A 166 46.76 0.70 42.76
N SER A 167 46.75 2.03 42.70
CA SER A 167 47.97 2.88 42.73
C SER A 167 48.12 3.71 44.00
N MET A 168 47.25 3.52 45.00
CA MET A 168 47.31 4.16 46.31
C MET A 168 47.74 3.20 47.43
N GLU A 169 48.40 2.08 47.09
CA GLU A 169 48.96 1.13 48.06
C GLU A 169 50.51 1.05 48.00
N GLU A 170 51.17 1.90 47.19
CA GLU A 170 52.63 1.95 47.04
C GLU A 170 53.27 3.33 47.38
N LEU A 171 52.69 4.09 48.32
CA LEU A 171 53.33 5.28 48.91
C LEU A 171 53.28 5.21 50.44
#